data_AF-A0A4R7BWS0-F1
#
_entry.id   AF-A0A4R7BWS0-F1
#
_cell.length_a   1.000
_cell.length_b   1.000
_cell.length_c   1.000
_cell.angle_alpha   90.00
_cell.angle_beta   90.00
_cell.angle_gamma   90.00
#
_symmetry.space_group_name_H-M   'P 1'
#
loop_
_entity.id
_entity.type
_entity.pdbx_description
1 polymer ?
#
loop_
_entity_poly.entity_id
_entity_poly.type
_entity_poly.pdbx_seq_one_letter_code
_entity_poly.pdbx_strand_id
1 'polypeptide(L)'
;MAAKTTTWLIRVSGYGTFEFEGTEPEAEEMRVHKCRWEGGTGMKWRKDLAREEDRIRSEMASHFDAGEGAPSSLFARLRQTLATARSKPEDPSHG
;
A
#
# COMPACT_ATOMS: atom_id res chain seq x y z
N MET A 1 11.74 -10.48 -17.11
CA MET A 1 10.86 -9.33 -17.41
C MET A 1 11.26 -8.20 -16.47
N ALA A 2 11.55 -7.00 -16.98
CA ALA A 2 11.86 -5.85 -16.11
C ALA A 2 10.60 -5.44 -15.34
N ALA A 3 10.71 -5.20 -14.03
CA ALA A 3 9.60 -4.70 -13.23
C ALA A 3 9.22 -3.29 -13.71
N LYS A 4 7.92 -3.02 -13.85
CA LYS A 4 7.43 -1.72 -14.33
C LYS A 4 7.57 -0.67 -13.22
N THR A 5 8.28 0.42 -13.51
CA THR A 5 8.35 1.61 -12.66
C THR A 5 7.00 2.31 -12.59
N THR A 6 6.62 2.79 -11.41
CA THR A 6 5.45 3.64 -11.18
C THR A 6 5.69 4.57 -9.99
N THR A 7 4.77 5.50 -9.76
CA THR A 7 4.79 6.36 -8.57
C THR A 7 4.07 5.69 -7.41
N TRP A 8 4.77 5.59 -6.29
CA TRP A 8 4.29 5.07 -5.02
C TRP A 8 4.14 6.20 -4.02
N LEU A 9 3.13 6.09 -3.16
CA LEU A 9 3.03 6.86 -1.94
C LEU A 9 3.40 5.97 -0.77
N ILE A 10 4.30 6.46 0.08
CA ILE A 10 4.80 5.77 1.26
C ILE A 10 4.49 6.65 2.46
N ARG A 11 3.70 6.11 3.39
CA ARG A 11 3.42 6.73 4.68
C ARG A 11 4.23 6.06 5.78
N VAL A 12 4.89 6.84 6.61
CA VAL A 12 5.61 6.35 7.79
C VAL A 12 5.13 7.11 9.02
N SER A 13 4.80 6.38 10.08
CA SER A 13 4.40 6.97 11.36
C SER A 13 5.50 7.90 11.89
N GLY A 14 5.15 9.11 12.30
CA GLY A 14 6.10 10.11 12.78
C GLY A 14 6.75 10.97 11.69
N TYR A 15 6.73 10.53 10.43
CA TYR A 15 7.29 11.28 9.29
C TYR A 15 6.22 11.87 8.37
N GLY A 16 5.15 11.11 8.11
CA GLY A 16 4.11 11.48 7.15
C GLY A 16 4.20 10.71 5.84
N THR A 17 3.58 11.25 4.79
CA THR A 17 3.46 10.62 3.46
C THR A 17 4.37 11.30 2.44
N PHE A 18 5.11 10.52 1.65
CA PHE A 18 5.98 11.02 0.58
C PHE A 18 5.88 10.18 -0.69
N GLU A 19 6.28 10.77 -1.82
CA GLU A 19 6.31 10.12 -3.12
C GLU A 19 7.64 9.41 -3.38
N PHE A 20 7.57 8.24 -4.01
CA PHE A 20 8.72 7.46 -4.45
C PHE A 20 8.47 6.89 -5.84
N GLU A 21 9.33 7.20 -6.80
CA GLU A 21 9.28 6.60 -8.14
C GLU A 21 10.19 5.38 -8.19
N GLY A 22 9.62 4.23 -8.54
CA GLY A 22 10.37 2.98 -8.57
C GLY A 22 9.51 1.77 -8.90
N THR A 23 10.16 0.62 -8.91
CA THR A 23 9.51 -0.68 -8.97
C THR A 23 8.85 -1.02 -7.63
N GLU A 24 7.99 -2.04 -7.62
CA GLU A 24 7.33 -2.47 -6.39
C GLU A 24 8.30 -2.95 -5.29
N PRO A 25 9.37 -3.71 -5.60
CA PRO A 25 10.39 -4.08 -4.61
C PRO A 25 11.13 -2.86 -4.04
N GLU A 26 11.56 -1.92 -4.90
CA GLU A 26 12.26 -0.70 -4.45
C GLU A 26 11.38 0.15 -3.53
N ALA A 27 10.08 0.26 -3.84
CA ALA A 27 9.14 0.97 -2.98
C ALA A 27 8.94 0.28 -1.62
N GLU A 28 8.97 -1.06 -1.58
CA GLU A 28 8.92 -1.81 -0.33
C GLU A 28 10.21 -1.67 0.48
N GLU A 29 11.37 -1.71 -0.17
CA GLU A 29 12.66 -1.46 0.46
C GLU A 29 12.71 -0.05 1.06
N MET A 30 12.25 0.96 0.32
CA MET A 30 12.15 2.33 0.80
C MET A 30 11.23 2.45 2.02
N ARG A 31 10.06 1.81 1.98
CA ARG A 31 9.11 1.75 3.12
C ARG A 31 9.78 1.14 4.34
N VAL A 32 10.42 -0.02 4.21
CA VAL A 32 11.09 -0.73 5.31
C VAL A 32 12.26 0.10 5.86
N HIS A 33 13.08 0.67 4.97
CA HIS A 33 14.20 1.51 5.35
C HIS A 33 13.75 2.70 6.20
N LYS A 34 12.73 3.44 5.73
CA LYS A 34 12.20 4.59 6.47
C LYS A 34 11.51 4.18 7.77
N CYS A 35 10.78 3.07 7.81
CA CYS A 35 10.21 2.55 9.06
C CYS A 35 11.30 2.24 10.10
N ARG A 36 12.43 1.66 9.68
CA ARG A 36 13.57 1.38 10.58
C ARG A 36 14.23 2.67 11.07
N TRP A 37 14.39 3.65 10.19
CA TRP A 37 14.99 4.94 10.52
C TRP A 37 14.15 5.71 11.54
N GLU A 38 12.84 5.82 11.30
CA GLU A 38 11.91 6.59 12.14
C GLU A 38 11.40 5.79 13.37
N GLY A 39 11.72 4.49 13.46
CA GLY A 39 11.25 3.63 14.54
C GLY A 39 9.74 3.38 14.52
N GLY A 40 9.13 3.34 13.32
CA GLY A 40 7.69 3.33 13.14
C GLY A 40 7.15 2.20 12.24
N THR A 41 5.83 2.20 12.05
CA THR A 41 5.17 1.40 11.02
C THR A 41 4.91 2.26 9.79
N GLY A 42 4.71 1.61 8.63
CA GLY A 42 4.46 2.32 7.39
C GLY A 42 3.65 1.53 6.39
N MET A 43 3.01 2.26 5.49
CA MET A 43 2.14 1.76 4.44
C MET A 43 2.65 2.23 3.08
N LYS A 44 2.41 1.45 2.03
CA LYS A 44 2.68 1.84 0.64
C LYS A 44 1.48 1.56 -0.25
N TRP A 45 1.22 2.46 -1.20
CA TRP A 45 0.20 2.26 -2.22
C TRP A 45 0.62 2.94 -3.53
N ARG A 46 0.03 2.51 -4.64
CA ARG A 46 0.24 3.16 -5.93
C ARG A 46 -0.51 4.49 -5.97
N LYS A 47 0.14 5.53 -6.49
CA LYS A 47 -0.46 6.87 -6.63
C LYS A 47 -1.62 6.89 -7.64
N ASP A 48 -1.62 5.96 -8.59
CA ASP A 48 -2.68 5.84 -9.61
C ASP A 48 -4.02 5.33 -9.06
N LEU A 49 -4.03 4.77 -7.83
CA LEU A 49 -5.21 4.21 -7.17
C LEU A 49 -5.99 3.22 -8.06
N ALA A 50 -5.28 2.52 -8.96
CA ALA A 50 -5.88 1.59 -9.90
C ALA A 50 -6.47 0.37 -9.19
N ARG A 51 -5.88 -0.03 -8.05
CA ARG A 51 -6.38 -1.14 -7.24
C ARG A 51 -7.18 -0.64 -6.05
N GLU A 52 -8.14 -1.46 -5.65
CA GLU A 52 -8.97 -1.20 -4.49
C GLU A 52 -8.13 -1.13 -3.19
N GLU A 53 -7.11 -1.98 -3.05
CA GLU A 53 -6.18 -1.94 -1.92
C GLU A 53 -5.46 -0.60 -1.79
N ASP A 54 -5.12 0.04 -2.92
CA ASP A 54 -4.42 1.32 -2.94
C ASP A 54 -5.34 2.46 -2.47
N ARG A 55 -6.61 2.42 -2.90
CA ARG A 55 -7.66 3.36 -2.44
C ARG A 55 -7.88 3.26 -0.93
N ILE A 56 -8.00 2.04 -0.41
CA ILE A 56 -8.20 1.82 1.02
C ILE A 56 -7.00 2.34 1.82
N ARG A 57 -5.77 2.07 1.36
CA ARG A 57 -4.56 2.59 2.03
C ARG A 57 -4.48 4.12 1.99
N SER A 58 -4.88 4.74 0.88
CA SER A 58 -4.97 6.20 0.77
C SER A 58 -6.00 6.80 1.72
N GLU A 59 -7.15 6.15 1.89
CA GLU A 59 -8.21 6.55 2.83
C GLU A 59 -7.71 6.41 4.28
N MET A 60 -7.08 5.29 4.62
CA MET A 60 -6.45 5.09 5.93
C MET A 60 -5.38 6.15 6.22
N ALA A 61 -4.54 6.46 5.24
CA ALA A 61 -3.52 7.51 5.37
C ALA A 61 -4.15 8.87 5.70
N SER A 62 -5.24 9.23 5.03
CA SER A 62 -5.95 10.49 5.28
C SER A 62 -6.46 10.60 6.72
N HIS A 63 -7.05 9.54 7.27
CA HIS A 63 -7.47 9.52 8.68
C HIS A 63 -6.31 9.64 9.67
N PHE A 64 -5.18 9.01 9.36
CA PHE A 64 -4.02 9.14 10.23
C PHE A 64 -3.37 10.52 10.15
N ASP A 65 -3.37 11.14 8.97
CA ASP A 65 -2.83 12.49 8.77
C ASP A 65 -3.75 13.55 9.43
N ALA A 66 -5.04 13.26 9.57
CA ALA A 66 -6.00 14.03 10.39
C ALA A 66 -5.86 13.77 11.91
N GLY A 67 -5.06 12.79 12.34
CA GLY A 67 -4.88 12.45 13.76
C GLY A 67 -6.02 11.63 14.38
N GLU A 68 -6.98 11.17 13.57
CA GLU A 68 -8.18 10.44 14.03
C GLU A 68 -7.90 8.94 14.26
N GLY A 69 -6.87 8.42 13.59
CA GLY A 69 -6.64 6.99 13.47
C GLY A 69 -7.58 6.34 12.45
N ALA A 70 -7.08 5.37 11.69
CA ALA A 70 -7.90 4.71 10.68
C ALA A 70 -9.03 3.87 11.32
N PRO A 71 -10.29 3.97 10.85
CA PRO A 71 -11.39 3.17 11.36
C PRO A 71 -11.20 1.67 11.09
N SER A 72 -11.69 0.84 12.01
CA SER A 72 -11.60 -0.63 11.94
C SER A 72 -12.25 -1.23 10.68
N SER A 73 -13.27 -0.56 10.13
CA SER A 73 -13.94 -0.93 8.87
C SER A 73 -12.98 -0.92 7.67
N LEU A 74 -12.04 0.03 7.61
CA LEU A 74 -11.04 0.08 6.54
C LEU A 74 -10.06 -1.09 6.63
N PHE A 75 -9.65 -1.46 7.85
CA PHE A 75 -8.83 -2.65 8.05
C PHE A 75 -9.57 -3.92 7.63
N ALA A 76 -10.87 -4.04 7.94
CA ALA A 76 -11.69 -5.17 7.51
C ALA A 76 -11.81 -5.24 5.97
N ARG A 77 -12.11 -4.10 5.33
CA ARG A 77 -12.21 -3.99 3.86
C ARG A 77 -10.88 -4.31 3.17
N LEU A 78 -9.75 -3.86 3.73
CA LEU A 78 -8.42 -4.21 3.22
C LEU A 78 -8.16 -5.71 3.29
N ARG A 79 -8.44 -6.34 4.45
CA ARG A 79 -8.27 -7.79 4.61
C ARG A 79 -9.14 -8.58 3.62
N GLN A 80 -10.38 -8.17 3.42
CA GLN A 80 -11.28 -8.81 2.44
C GLN A 80 -10.74 -8.66 1.02
N THR A 81 -10.31 -7.46 0.63
CA THR A 81 -9.75 -7.18 -0.71
C THR A 81 -8.53 -8.06 -0.99
N LEU A 82 -7.62 -8.16 -0.02
CA LEU A 82 -6.42 -9.00 -0.13
C LEU A 82 -6.76 -10.50 -0.16
N ALA A 83 -7.75 -10.94 0.62
CA ALA A 83 -8.21 -12.32 0.60
C ALA A 83 -8.82 -12.68 -0.77
N THR A 84 -9.68 -11.83 -1.33
CA THR A 84 -10.28 -12.06 -2.65
C THR A 84 -9.23 -12.07 -3.76
N ALA A 85 -8.23 -11.18 -3.71
CA ALA A 85 -7.13 -11.19 -4.68
C ALA A 85 -6.31 -12.49 -4.63
N ARG A 86 -6.15 -13.08 -3.44
CA ARG A 86 -5.46 -14.35 -3.24
C ARG A 86 -6.30 -15.58 -3.61
N SER A 87 -7.62 -15.48 -3.52
CA SER A 87 -8.56 -16.57 -3.78
C SER A 87 -8.99 -16.73 -5.24
N LYS A 88 -8.51 -15.89 -6.17
CA LYS A 88 -8.71 -16.09 -7.61
C LYS A 88 -7.63 -17.05 -8.12
N PRO A 89 -7.90 -18.35 -8.33
CA PRO A 89 -6.98 -19.18 -9.09
C PRO A 89 -6.92 -18.64 -10.52
N GLU A 90 -5.71 -18.57 -11.04
CA GLU A 90 -5.38 -18.36 -12.43
C GLU A 90 -6.06 -19.49 -13.21
N ASP A 91 -7.04 -19.14 -14.04
CA ASP A 91 -7.78 -20.09 -14.88
C ASP A 91 -6.79 -20.80 -15.82
N PRO A 92 -6.54 -22.13 -15.71
CA PRO A 92 -5.81 -22.84 -16.73
C PRO A 92 -6.79 -23.15 -17.88
N SER A 93 -7.27 -22.12 -18.58
CA SER A 93 -7.96 -22.31 -19.85
C SER A 93 -6.91 -22.39 -20.97
N HIS A 94 -6.36 -23.59 -21.16
CA HIS A 94 -5.90 -24.06 -22.47
C HIS A 94 -6.70 -25.33 -22.78
N GLY A 95 -7.72 -25.16 -23.61
CA GLY A 95 -8.35 -26.23 -24.39
C GLY A 95 -7.90 -26.15 -25.83
#